data_AF-A0A915JYE8-F1
#
_entry.id   AF-A0A915JYE8-F1
#
_cell.length_a   1.000
_cell.length_b   1.000
_cell.length_c   1.000
_cell.angle_alpha   90.00
_cell.angle_beta   90.00
_cell.angle_gamma   90.00
#
_symmetry.space_group_name_H-M   'P 1'
#
loop_
_entity.id
_entity.type
_entity.pdbx_description
1 polymer ?
#
loop_
_entity_poly.entity_id
_entity_poly.type
_entity_poly.pdbx_seq_one_letter_code
_entity_poly.pdbx_strand_id
1 'polypeptide(L)' 'VTLLGDPCQLGPCVISQEAEELGYGQILFECLHNMNLQCALLNEQYGMHPEIQSLIPPVTEDLSNNDKWVRDS' A
#
# COMPACT_ATOMS: atom_id res chain seq x y z
N VAL A 1 8.20 17.17 7.43
CA VAL A 1 7.98 15.75 7.78
C VAL A 1 8.02 14.97 6.49
N THR A 2 8.73 13.84 6.43
CA THR A 2 8.82 12.99 5.25
C THR A 2 8.33 11.60 5.64
N LEU A 3 7.38 11.04 4.89
CA LEU A 3 6.86 9.70 5.07
C LEU A 3 7.42 8.81 3.95
N LEU A 4 7.95 7.66 4.32
CA LEU A 4 8.46 6.64 3.41
C LEU A 4 7.72 5.33 3.73
N GLY A 5 7.22 4.66 2.70
CA GLY A 5 6.45 3.43 2.85
C GLY A 5 6.01 2.89 1.50
N ASP A 6 5.45 1.69 1.54
CA ASP A 6 4.93 0.98 0.37
C ASP A 6 3.54 0.42 0.72
N PRO A 7 2.45 0.99 0.17
CA PRO A 7 1.08 0.51 0.40
C PRO A 7 0.83 -0.92 -0.09
N CYS A 8 1.67 -1.45 -0.98
CA CYS A 8 1.54 -2.83 -1.47
C CYS A 8 2.16 -3.86 -0.51
N GLN A 9 2.84 -3.43 0.56
CA GLN A 9 3.38 -4.30 1.59
C GLN A 9 2.37 -4.53 2.73
N LEU A 10 2.79 -5.28 3.75
CA LEU A 10 1.93 -5.58 4.89
C LEU A 10 1.54 -4.29 5.62
N GLY A 11 0.22 -4.05 5.69
CA GLY A 11 -0.36 -3.00 6.51
C GLY A 11 -0.21 -3.25 8.02
N PRO A 12 -0.67 -2.31 8.86
CA PRO A 12 -0.61 -2.43 10.30
C PRO A 12 -1.45 -3.62 10.78
N CYS A 13 -0.93 -4.36 11.75
CA CYS A 13 -1.65 -5.47 12.36
C CYS A 13 -2.61 -4.92 13.43
N VAL A 14 -3.90 -4.89 13.13
CA VAL A 14 -4.95 -4.52 14.10
C VAL A 14 -5.47 -5.78 14.78
N ILE A 15 -5.20 -5.90 16.08
CA ILE A 15 -5.56 -7.10 16.87
C ILE A 15 -7.06 -7.13 17.19
N SER A 16 -7.68 -5.96 17.37
CA SER A 16 -9.10 -5.84 17.67
C SER A 16 -9.92 -5.78 16.40
N GLN A 17 -10.84 -6.73 16.22
CA GLN A 17 -11.75 -6.73 15.08
C GLN A 17 -12.63 -5.47 15.04
N GLU A 18 -13.08 -4.98 16.20
CA GLU A 18 -13.84 -3.73 16.30
C GLU A 18 -13.01 -2.52 15.83
N ALA A 19 -11.72 -2.48 16.16
CA ALA A 19 -10.85 -1.39 15.71
C ALA A 19 -10.59 -1.45 14.20
N GLU A 20 -10.49 -2.65 13.62
CA GLU A 20 -10.37 -2.85 12.18
C GLU A 20 -11.63 -2.34 11.45
N GLU A 21 -12.83 -2.70 11.95
CA GLU A 21 -14.11 -2.23 11.42
C GLU A 21 -14.26 -0.70 11.52
N LEU A 22 -13.65 -0.08 12.54
CA LEU A 22 -13.59 1.38 12.71
C LEU A 22 -12.49 2.05 11.85
N GLY A 23 -11.77 1.29 11.03
CA GLY A 23 -10.79 1.83 10.09
C GLY A 23 -9.40 2.10 10.68
N TYR A 24 -9.07 1.54 11.85
CA TYR A 24 -7.73 1.70 12.46
C TYR A 24 -6.63 0.99 11.66
N GLY A 25 -7.00 0.13 10.71
CA GLY A 25 -6.08 -0.50 9.76
C GLY A 25 -5.58 0.47 8.68
N GLN A 26 -6.24 1.61 8.48
CA GLN A 26 -5.86 2.57 7.46
C GLN A 26 -4.59 3.33 7.84
N ILE A 27 -3.59 3.33 6.95
CA ILE A 27 -2.34 4.06 7.20
C ILE A 27 -2.45 5.50 6.75
N LEU A 28 -1.76 6.40 7.46
CA LEU A 28 -1.70 7.83 7.11
C LEU A 28 -1.26 8.05 5.65
N PHE A 29 -0.39 7.19 5.11
CA PHE A 29 0.06 7.29 3.72
C PHE A 29 -1.11 7.14 2.73
N GLU A 30 -2.01 6.19 2.96
CA GLU A 30 -3.23 6.01 2.16
C GLU A 30 -4.17 7.21 2.29
N CYS A 31 -4.36 7.72 3.51
CA CYS A 31 -5.16 8.92 3.74
C CYS A 31 -4.64 10.12 2.93
N LEU A 32 -3.32 10.35 2.94
CA LEU A 32 -2.70 11.46 2.22
C LEU A 32 -2.72 11.25 0.71
N HIS A 33 -2.54 10.02 0.24
CA HIS A 33 -2.68 9.69 -1.17
C HIS A 33 -4.11 9.96 -1.67
N ASN A 34 -5.12 9.55 -0.91
CA ASN A 34 -6.54 9.82 -1.19
C ASN A 34 -6.90 11.32 -1.15
N MET A 35 -6.12 12.12 -0.43
CA MET A 35 -6.22 13.58 -0.45
C MET A 35 -5.49 14.24 -1.64
N ASN A 36 -5.03 13.44 -2.61
CA ASN A 36 -4.29 13.87 -3.79
C ASN A 36 -2.99 14.63 -3.48
N LEU A 37 -2.36 14.33 -2.34
CA LEU A 37 -1.01 14.85 -2.09
C LEU A 37 -0.02 14.21 -3.06
N GLN A 38 0.92 15.02 -3.54
CA GLN A 38 1.98 14.57 -4.43
C GLN A 38 2.88 13.56 -3.69
N CYS A 39 2.97 12.34 -4.21
CA CYS A 39 3.93 11.34 -3.77
C CYS A 39 5.02 11.14 -4.83
N ALA A 40 6.21 10.77 -4.40
CA ALA A 40 7.28 10.35 -5.30
C ALA A 40 7.42 8.84 -5.21
N LEU A 41 7.27 8.13 -6.33
CA LEU A 41 7.49 6.69 -6.42
C LEU A 41 8.96 6.40 -6.79
N LEU A 42 9.58 5.47 -6.06
CA LEU A 42 10.87 4.90 -6.44
C LEU A 42 10.62 3.71 -7.36
N ASN A 43 10.98 3.83 -8.63
CA ASN A 43 10.65 2.87 -9.69
C ASN A 43 11.78 1.88 -10.01
N GLU A 44 13.00 2.13 -9.55
CA GLU A 44 14.16 1.27 -9.75
C GLU A 44 14.38 0.37 -8.53
N GLN A 45 14.44 -0.95 -8.75
CA GLN A 45 14.74 -1.95 -7.70
C GLN A 45 16.07 -2.65 -8.01
N TYR A 46 16.93 -2.79 -7.01
CA TYR A 46 18.25 -3.43 -7.15
C TYR A 46 18.40 -4.70 -6.29
N GLY A 47 17.37 -5.10 -5.56
CA GLY A 47 17.42 -6.18 -4.57
C GLY A 47 17.18 -7.57 -5.16
N MET A 48 16.33 -7.66 -6.19
CA MET A 48 15.95 -8.94 -6.81
C MET A 48 16.68 -9.17 -8.13
N HIS A 49 16.99 -10.43 -8.41
CA HIS A 49 17.40 -10.87 -9.74
C HIS A 49 16.30 -10.54 -10.76
N PRO A 50 16.63 -10.10 -12.00
CA PRO A 50 15.63 -9.65 -12.98
C PRO A 50 14.51 -10.66 -13.27
N GLU A 51 14.83 -11.96 -13.23
CA GLU A 51 13.83 -13.02 -13.40
C GLU A 51 12.81 -13.06 -12.26
N ILE A 52 13.24 -12.84 -11.01
CA ILE A 52 12.34 -12.77 -9.85
C ILE A 52 11.50 -11.51 -9.92
N GLN A 53 12.11 -10.38 -10.28
CA GLN A 53 11.41 -9.11 -10.47
C GLN A 53 10.28 -9.24 -11.49
N SER A 54 10.49 -9.97 -12.59
CA SER A 54 9.46 -10.17 -13.62
C SER A 54 8.21 -10.92 -13.14
N LEU A 55 8.28 -11.63 -12.01
CA LEU A 55 7.14 -12.33 -11.41
C LEU A 55 6.25 -11.42 -10.56
N ILE A 56 6.76 -10.25 -10.16
CA ILE A 56 6.04 -9.29 -9.32
C ILE A 56 5.47 -8.20 -10.23
N PRO A 57 4.15 -7.92 -10.17
CA PRO A 57 3.56 -6.86 -10.98
C PRO A 57 4.20 -5.51 -10.60
N PRO A 58 4.41 -4.62 -11.58
CA PRO A 58 4.88 -3.27 -11.27
C PRO A 58 3.88 -2.59 -10.34
N VAL A 59 4.39 -1.87 -9.34
CA VAL A 59 3.58 -0.98 -8.52
C VAL A 59 3.03 0.09 -9.45
N THR A 60 1.75 -0.03 -9.81
CA THR A 60 1.07 0.97 -10.65
C THR A 60 0.60 2.09 -9.74
N GLU A 61 0.68 3.34 -10.22
CA GLU A 61 0.20 4.53 -9.51
C GLU A 61 -1.32 4.48 -9.23
N ASP A 62 -2.02 3.51 -9.81
CA ASP A 62 -3.44 3.27 -9.61
C ASP A 62 -3.68 2.38 -8.38
N LEU A 63 -3.57 3.00 -7.20
CA LEU A 63 -4.16 2.50 -5.95
C LEU A 63 -5.66 2.86 -5.84
N SER A 64 -6.27 3.46 -6.87
CA SER A 64 -7.68 3.88 -6.85
C SER A 64 -8.64 2.69 -6.98
N ASN A 65 -8.13 1.52 -7.38
CA ASN A 65 -8.91 0.29 -7.40
C ASN A 65 -8.96 -0.36 -6.00
N ASN A 66 -9.77 0.23 -5.13
CA ASN A 66 -10.07 -0.27 -3.78
C ASN A 66 -10.71 -1.67 -3.75
N ASP A 67 -11.10 -2.22 -4.91
CA ASP A 67 -11.71 -3.56 -5.04
C ASP A 67 -10.74 -4.73 -4.74
N LYS A 68 -9.44 -4.48 -4.57
CA LYS A 68 -8.48 -5.53 -4.17
C LYS A 68 -8.41 -5.79 -2.67
N TRP A 69 -9.01 -4.94 -1.84
CA TRP A 69 -8.93 -5.03 -0.37
C TRP A 69 -10.22 -5.50 0.30
N VAL A 70 -11.24 -5.89 -0.48
CA VAL A 70 -12.37 -6.65 0.04
C VAL A 70 -11.90 -8.07 0.30
N ARG A 71 -11.41 -8.33 1.51
CA ARG A 71 -11.32 -9.70 2.03
C ARG A 71 -12.76 -10.19 2.19
N ASP A 72 -13.16 -11.12 1.33
CA ASP A 72 -14.42 -11.86 1.46
C ASP A 72 -14.60 -12.32 2.92
N SER A 73 -15.76 -12.00 3.47
CA SER A 73 -16.20 -12.35 4.83
C SER A 73 -16.39 -13.86 5.02
#